data_AF-A0A0M3IUU9-F1
#
_entry.id   AF-A0A0M3IUU9-F1
#
_cell.length_a   1.000
_cell.length_b   1.000
_cell.length_c   1.000
_cell.angle_alpha   90.00
_cell.angle_beta   90.00
_cell.angle_gamma   90.00
#
_symmetry.space_group_name_H-M   'P 1'
#
loop_
_entity.id
_entity.type
_entity.pdbx_description
1 polymer ?
#
loop_
_entity_poly.entity_id
_entity_poly.type
_entity_poly.pdbx_seq_one_letter_code
_entity_poly.pdbx_strand_id
1 'polypeptide(L)'
;MVSNMLINDAEAATRIAGLEQTKAIIEEISAEDIRKFVPHLHSYFVTLGNVLDDLNFKVVVLCLDVVRLTIERLNGHIAVHEQIINIITAALLTFNASKINLSAIASLIAPLLTDPKRRVRLAAFENFAVLASLSSDRIEVLLKIVREVEHKQRSFGLLNAVTVILVSILVCYQV
;
A
#
# COMPACT_ATOMS: atom_id res chain seq x y z
N MET A 1 11.22 -18.20 11.91
CA MET A 1 12.37 -18.22 10.97
C MET A 1 12.33 -17.02 10.04
N VAL A 2 11.26 -16.81 9.26
CA VAL A 2 11.15 -15.68 8.32
C VAL A 2 11.27 -14.31 8.99
N SER A 3 10.67 -14.11 10.17
CA SER A 3 10.74 -12.83 10.90
C SER A 3 12.17 -12.37 11.24
N ASN A 4 13.11 -13.30 11.44
CA ASN A 4 14.51 -12.95 11.72
C ASN A 4 15.27 -12.49 10.46
N MET A 5 14.79 -12.89 9.27
CA MET A 5 15.37 -12.48 7.99
C MET A 5 14.92 -11.07 7.59
N LEU A 6 13.86 -10.55 8.22
CA LEU A 6 13.25 -9.23 7.96
C LEU A 6 13.73 -8.14 8.93
N ILE A 7 14.77 -8.41 9.73
CA ILE A 7 15.34 -7.43 10.67
C ILE A 7 16.21 -6.42 9.90
N ASN A 8 16.21 -5.16 10.34
CA ASN A 8 16.91 -4.05 9.69
C ASN A 8 18.44 -4.25 9.57
N ASP A 9 19.05 -4.98 10.49
CA ASP A 9 20.50 -5.25 10.51
C ASP A 9 20.94 -6.37 9.56
N ALA A 10 20.00 -7.08 8.92
CA ALA A 10 20.32 -8.11 7.94
C ALA A 10 20.89 -7.51 6.64
N GLU A 11 21.56 -8.31 5.82
CA GLU A 11 21.89 -7.88 4.46
C GLU A 11 20.64 -7.80 3.58
N ALA A 12 20.63 -6.90 2.60
CA ALA A 12 19.48 -6.71 1.71
C ALA A 12 19.09 -8.01 0.97
N ALA A 13 20.05 -8.86 0.61
CA ALA A 13 19.78 -10.16 -0.02
C ALA A 13 18.99 -11.10 0.90
N THR A 14 19.31 -11.10 2.21
CA THR A 14 18.60 -11.88 3.22
C THR A 14 17.17 -11.39 3.41
N ARG A 15 16.96 -10.07 3.42
CA ARG A 15 15.61 -9.49 3.47
C ARG A 15 14.78 -9.81 2.23
N ILE A 16 15.39 -9.74 1.04
CA ILE A 16 14.72 -10.15 -0.22
C ILE A 16 14.27 -11.61 -0.11
N ALA A 17 15.15 -12.52 0.30
CA ALA A 17 14.81 -13.92 0.48
C ALA A 17 13.69 -14.14 1.51
N GLY A 18 13.70 -13.39 2.61
CA GLY A 18 12.64 -13.42 3.63
C GLY A 18 11.29 -12.94 3.09
N LEU A 19 11.28 -11.88 2.27
CA LEU A 19 10.07 -11.36 1.64
C LEU A 19 9.53 -12.31 0.57
N GLU A 20 10.38 -12.94 -0.25
CA GLU A 20 9.94 -13.96 -1.22
C GLU A 20 9.31 -15.17 -0.53
N GLN A 21 9.89 -15.63 0.58
CA GLN A 21 9.27 -16.68 1.40
C GLN A 21 7.94 -16.24 1.99
N THR A 22 7.86 -15.00 2.49
CA THR A 22 6.61 -14.43 3.00
C THR A 22 5.55 -14.40 1.91
N LYS A 23 5.92 -13.97 0.70
CA LYS A 23 5.05 -13.94 -0.47
C LYS A 23 4.50 -15.33 -0.77
N ALA A 24 5.36 -16.33 -0.89
CA ALA A 24 4.95 -17.72 -1.17
C ALA A 24 3.97 -18.26 -0.12
N ILE A 25 4.20 -18.00 1.17
CA ILE A 25 3.29 -18.41 2.26
C ILE A 25 1.91 -17.76 2.10
N ILE A 26 1.87 -16.46 1.80
CA ILE A 26 0.60 -15.75 1.58
C ILE A 26 -0.07 -16.23 0.29
N GLU A 27 0.69 -16.61 -0.75
CA GLU A 27 0.15 -17.15 -2.00
C GLU A 27 -0.57 -18.50 -1.84
N GLU A 28 -0.25 -19.25 -0.79
CA GLU A 28 -0.84 -20.58 -0.53
C GLU A 28 -1.71 -20.61 0.73
N ILE A 29 -1.94 -19.46 1.39
CA ILE A 29 -2.63 -19.41 2.68
C ILE A 29 -4.08 -19.91 2.57
N SER A 30 -4.45 -20.86 3.44
CA SER A 30 -5.82 -21.39 3.50
C SER A 30 -6.75 -20.50 4.34
N ALA A 31 -8.06 -20.64 4.18
CA ALA A 31 -9.05 -19.91 4.97
C ALA A 31 -8.96 -20.21 6.49
N GLU A 32 -8.52 -21.41 6.86
CA GLU A 32 -8.29 -21.75 8.27
C GLU A 32 -7.06 -21.04 8.82
N ASP A 33 -5.98 -20.98 8.05
CA ASP A 33 -4.75 -20.27 8.42
C ASP A 33 -4.98 -18.78 8.53
N ILE A 34 -5.80 -18.19 7.64
CA ILE A 34 -6.22 -16.80 7.72
C ILE A 34 -6.86 -16.51 9.09
N ARG A 35 -7.77 -17.37 9.58
CA ARG A 35 -8.42 -17.18 10.89
C ARG A 35 -7.41 -17.19 12.04
N LYS A 36 -6.39 -18.05 11.96
CA LYS A 36 -5.29 -18.11 12.94
C LYS A 36 -4.32 -16.94 12.80
N PHE A 37 -4.23 -16.36 11.60
CA PHE A 37 -3.35 -15.25 11.28
C PHE A 37 -3.93 -13.89 11.71
N VAL A 38 -5.25 -13.71 11.67
CA VAL A 38 -5.95 -12.45 12.02
C VAL A 38 -5.47 -11.82 13.34
N PRO A 39 -5.30 -12.56 14.46
CA PRO A 39 -4.81 -12.01 15.72
C PRO A 39 -3.38 -11.44 15.63
N HIS A 40 -2.59 -11.88 14.66
CA HIS A 40 -1.18 -11.53 14.48
C HIS A 40 -0.96 -10.48 13.37
N LEU A 41 -2.03 -10.00 12.74
CA LEU A 41 -1.92 -9.02 11.65
C LEU A 41 -1.20 -7.75 12.08
N HIS A 42 -1.44 -7.28 13.31
CA HIS A 42 -0.78 -6.09 13.82
C HIS A 42 0.74 -6.22 13.84
N SER A 43 1.28 -7.28 14.47
CA SER A 43 2.72 -7.50 14.50
C SER A 43 3.31 -7.77 13.13
N TYR A 44 2.56 -8.45 12.26
CA TYR A 44 2.95 -8.69 10.87
C TYR A 44 3.10 -7.37 10.10
N PHE A 45 2.10 -6.50 10.15
CA PHE A 45 2.13 -5.22 9.45
C PHE A 45 3.16 -4.25 10.04
N VAL A 46 3.39 -4.26 11.35
CA VAL A 46 4.51 -3.51 11.96
C VAL A 46 5.86 -3.99 11.41
N THR A 47 6.05 -5.31 11.26
CA THR A 47 7.28 -5.87 10.69
C THR A 47 7.47 -5.41 9.25
N LEU A 48 6.42 -5.45 8.42
CA LEU A 48 6.48 -4.94 7.05
C LEU A 48 6.74 -3.43 7.00
N GLY A 49 6.15 -2.66 7.90
CA GLY A 49 6.43 -1.22 8.04
C GLY A 49 7.90 -0.94 8.27
N ASN A 50 8.56 -1.68 9.17
CA ASN A 50 9.99 -1.54 9.41
C ASN A 50 10.85 -1.92 8.18
N VAL A 51 10.42 -2.93 7.40
CA VAL A 51 11.11 -3.32 6.16
C VAL A 51 10.95 -2.26 5.07
N LEU A 52 9.85 -1.49 5.09
CA LEU A 52 9.70 -0.38 4.17
C LEU A 52 10.74 0.71 4.43
N ASP A 53 11.27 0.86 5.66
CA ASP A 53 12.34 1.80 6.04
C ASP A 53 13.74 1.45 5.46
N ASP A 54 13.83 0.46 4.55
CA ASP A 54 15.08 0.04 3.91
C ASP A 54 15.61 1.04 2.86
N LEU A 55 16.93 1.20 2.83
CA LEU A 55 17.65 1.98 1.81
C LEU A 55 17.64 1.30 0.43
N ASN A 56 17.44 -0.01 0.37
CA ASN A 56 17.43 -0.78 -0.87
C ASN A 56 16.05 -0.80 -1.53
N PHE A 57 15.93 -0.11 -2.67
CA PHE A 57 14.66 0.00 -3.39
C PHE A 57 14.03 -1.35 -3.78
N LYS A 58 14.82 -2.40 -4.01
CA LYS A 58 14.29 -3.74 -4.35
C LYS A 58 13.57 -4.36 -3.17
N VAL A 59 14.10 -4.18 -1.96
CA VAL A 59 13.47 -4.67 -0.72
C VAL A 59 12.14 -3.95 -0.51
N VAL A 60 12.13 -2.62 -0.65
CA VAL A 60 10.91 -1.81 -0.53
C VAL A 60 9.86 -2.22 -1.55
N VAL A 61 10.23 -2.35 -2.83
CA VAL A 61 9.29 -2.75 -3.91
C VAL A 61 8.71 -4.15 -3.65
N LEU A 62 9.54 -5.12 -3.25
CA LEU A 62 9.07 -6.46 -2.94
C LEU A 62 8.19 -6.47 -1.69
N CYS A 63 8.51 -5.66 -0.68
CA CYS A 63 7.70 -5.53 0.53
C CYS A 63 6.31 -4.95 0.19
N LEU A 64 6.24 -3.94 -0.68
CA LEU A 64 4.97 -3.41 -1.18
C LEU A 64 4.17 -4.47 -1.96
N ASP A 65 4.83 -5.34 -2.73
CA ASP A 65 4.15 -6.46 -3.41
C ASP A 65 3.59 -7.49 -2.42
N VAL A 66 4.34 -7.81 -1.36
CA VAL A 66 3.86 -8.67 -0.26
C VAL A 66 2.65 -8.04 0.44
N VAL A 67 2.69 -6.73 0.75
CA VAL A 67 1.53 -6.01 1.32
C VAL A 67 0.33 -6.13 0.39
N ARG A 68 0.52 -5.93 -0.93
CA ARG A 68 -0.55 -6.04 -1.93
C ARG A 68 -1.19 -7.41 -1.92
N LEU A 69 -0.38 -8.46 -2.00
CA LEU A 69 -0.86 -9.83 -2.01
C LEU A 69 -1.62 -10.14 -0.72
N THR A 70 -1.10 -9.71 0.43
CA THR A 70 -1.75 -9.92 1.72
C THR A 70 -3.14 -9.26 1.78
N ILE A 71 -3.33 -8.10 1.14
CA ILE A 71 -4.66 -7.48 0.98
C ILE A 71 -5.59 -8.39 0.19
N GLU A 72 -5.13 -8.87 -0.96
CA GLU A 72 -5.95 -9.68 -1.86
C GLU A 72 -6.43 -10.97 -1.17
N ARG A 73 -5.56 -11.59 -0.37
CA ARG A 73 -5.87 -12.84 0.33
C ARG A 73 -6.68 -12.65 1.61
N LEU A 74 -6.49 -11.53 2.30
CA LEU A 74 -7.23 -11.20 3.52
C LEU A 74 -8.42 -10.28 3.28
N ASN A 75 -8.82 -10.09 2.02
CA ASN A 75 -9.91 -9.21 1.64
C ASN A 75 -11.19 -9.62 2.40
N GLY A 76 -11.73 -8.70 3.21
CA GLY A 76 -12.84 -8.98 4.13
C GLY A 76 -12.48 -8.90 5.62
N HIS A 77 -11.18 -8.84 5.97
CA HIS A 77 -10.74 -8.61 7.34
C HIS A 77 -10.54 -7.12 7.62
N ILE A 78 -11.48 -6.56 8.37
CA ILE A 78 -11.65 -5.11 8.54
C ILE A 78 -10.47 -4.39 9.22
N ALA A 79 -9.64 -5.12 9.97
CA ALA A 79 -8.44 -4.60 10.63
C ALA A 79 -7.25 -4.46 9.67
N VAL A 80 -7.21 -5.24 8.59
CA VAL A 80 -6.16 -5.21 7.58
C VAL A 80 -6.14 -3.84 6.91
N HIS A 81 -7.31 -3.39 6.45
CA HIS A 81 -7.48 -2.15 5.67
C HIS A 81 -7.05 -0.89 6.45
N GLU A 82 -7.33 -0.83 7.77
CA GLU A 82 -6.89 0.28 8.61
C GLU A 82 -5.36 0.28 8.82
N GLN A 83 -4.76 -0.89 9.04
CA GLN A 83 -3.31 -0.97 9.28
C GLN A 83 -2.49 -0.66 8.03
N ILE A 84 -2.99 -1.02 6.85
CA ILE A 84 -2.34 -0.71 5.57
C ILE A 84 -2.25 0.80 5.35
N ILE A 85 -3.33 1.52 5.61
CA ILE A 85 -3.32 2.98 5.46
C ILE A 85 -2.25 3.60 6.36
N ASN A 86 -2.14 3.13 7.61
CA ASN A 86 -1.13 3.65 8.53
C ASN A 86 0.30 3.38 8.04
N ILE A 87 0.55 2.19 7.49
CA ILE A 87 1.85 1.83 6.90
C ILE A 87 2.17 2.71 5.70
N ILE A 88 1.21 2.92 4.80
CA ILE A 88 1.42 3.72 3.60
C ILE A 88 1.65 5.20 3.97
N THR A 89 0.89 5.74 4.92
CA THR A 89 1.12 7.08 5.45
C THR A 89 2.52 7.20 6.04
N ALA A 90 2.97 6.24 6.85
CA ALA A 90 4.33 6.23 7.37
C ALA A 90 5.37 6.18 6.23
N ALA A 91 5.21 5.29 5.26
CA ALA A 91 6.13 5.17 4.12
C ALA A 91 6.23 6.47 3.30
N LEU A 92 5.11 7.17 3.06
CA LEU A 92 5.09 8.45 2.34
C LEU A 92 5.73 9.59 3.14
N LEU A 93 5.67 9.56 4.47
CA LEU A 93 6.25 10.58 5.34
C LEU A 93 7.75 10.35 5.62
N THR A 94 8.19 9.09 5.67
CA THR A 94 9.58 8.73 6.00
C THR A 94 10.50 8.86 4.78
N PHE A 95 10.00 8.58 3.58
CA PHE A 95 10.85 8.52 2.38
C PHE A 95 10.73 9.75 1.50
N ASN A 96 11.87 10.21 0.99
CA ASN A 96 11.91 11.20 -0.08
C ASN A 96 11.32 10.57 -1.36
N ALA A 97 10.31 11.22 -1.96
CA ALA A 97 9.57 10.74 -3.12
C ALA A 97 10.44 10.30 -4.30
N SER A 98 11.65 10.87 -4.43
CA SER A 98 12.64 10.50 -5.45
C SER A 98 13.14 9.06 -5.37
N LYS A 99 13.02 8.39 -4.22
CA LYS A 99 13.49 7.01 -4.00
C LYS A 99 12.36 5.97 -4.01
N ILE A 100 11.11 6.41 -4.12
CA ILE A 100 9.94 5.55 -3.98
C ILE A 100 9.30 5.30 -5.34
N ASN A 101 8.86 4.07 -5.58
CA ASN A 101 7.98 3.78 -6.71
C ASN A 101 6.54 4.23 -6.40
N LEU A 102 6.26 5.51 -6.69
CA LEU A 102 4.95 6.14 -6.44
C LEU A 102 3.79 5.40 -7.15
N SER A 103 4.05 4.78 -8.31
CA SER A 103 3.05 3.98 -9.03
C SER A 103 2.68 2.69 -8.28
N ALA A 104 3.66 2.03 -7.66
CA ALA A 104 3.42 0.83 -6.85
C ALA A 104 2.56 1.16 -5.63
N ILE A 105 2.87 2.27 -4.94
CA ILE A 105 2.06 2.73 -3.81
C ILE A 105 0.65 3.14 -4.26
N ALA A 106 0.51 3.85 -5.38
CA ALA A 106 -0.79 4.20 -5.92
C ALA A 106 -1.66 2.95 -6.18
N SER A 107 -1.07 1.86 -6.69
CA SER A 107 -1.77 0.60 -6.94
C SER A 107 -2.24 -0.09 -5.65
N LEU A 108 -1.57 0.14 -4.52
CA LEU A 108 -1.96 -0.34 -3.20
C LEU A 108 -3.09 0.49 -2.59
N ILE A 109 -3.05 1.82 -2.74
CA ILE A 109 -4.05 2.72 -2.14
C ILE A 109 -5.34 2.72 -2.96
N ALA A 110 -5.26 2.65 -4.29
CA ALA A 110 -6.42 2.85 -5.16
C ALA A 110 -7.61 1.94 -4.80
N PRO A 111 -7.44 0.64 -4.49
CA PRO A 111 -8.52 -0.22 -4.02
C PRO A 111 -9.18 0.20 -2.69
N LEU A 112 -8.48 0.98 -1.85
CA LEU A 112 -8.96 1.45 -0.55
C LEU A 112 -9.84 2.71 -0.66
N LEU A 113 -9.83 3.39 -1.81
CA LEU A 113 -10.68 4.56 -2.06
C LEU A 113 -12.18 4.22 -2.06
N THR A 114 -12.49 2.94 -2.27
CA THR A 114 -13.84 2.35 -2.34
C THR A 114 -14.13 1.45 -1.14
N ASP A 115 -13.28 1.49 -0.10
CA ASP A 115 -13.45 0.70 1.11
C ASP A 115 -14.84 0.93 1.75
N PRO A 116 -15.52 -0.09 2.29
CA PRO A 116 -16.83 0.09 2.94
C PRO A 116 -16.80 1.11 4.11
N LYS A 117 -15.69 1.25 4.82
CA LYS A 117 -15.54 2.19 5.93
C LYS A 117 -15.15 3.58 5.44
N ARG A 118 -15.97 4.58 5.82
CA ARG A 118 -15.71 6.00 5.52
C ARG A 118 -14.31 6.46 5.96
N ARG A 119 -13.85 6.06 7.16
CA ARG A 119 -12.53 6.46 7.68
C ARG A 119 -11.37 5.98 6.81
N VAL A 120 -11.47 4.77 6.26
CA VAL A 120 -10.45 4.18 5.39
C VAL A 120 -10.45 4.91 4.06
N ARG A 121 -11.63 5.17 3.48
CA ARG A 121 -11.74 5.97 2.25
C ARG A 121 -11.12 7.36 2.41
N LEU A 122 -11.45 8.07 3.49
CA LEU A 122 -10.92 9.42 3.73
C LEU A 122 -9.40 9.44 3.80
N ALA A 123 -8.81 8.55 4.59
CA ALA A 123 -7.36 8.47 4.70
C ALA A 123 -6.70 7.96 3.40
N ALA A 124 -7.38 7.11 2.62
CA ALA A 124 -6.91 6.71 1.30
C ALA A 124 -6.90 7.91 0.34
N PHE A 125 -7.92 8.76 0.35
CA PHE A 125 -7.95 10.01 -0.42
C PHE A 125 -6.84 10.98 -0.01
N GLU A 126 -6.56 11.12 1.29
CA GLU A 126 -5.46 11.95 1.79
C GLU A 126 -4.09 11.42 1.31
N ASN A 127 -3.83 10.12 1.43
CA ASN A 127 -2.57 9.55 0.92
C ASN A 127 -2.47 9.64 -0.61
N PHE A 128 -3.57 9.47 -1.33
CA PHE A 128 -3.59 9.58 -2.79
C PHE A 128 -3.32 11.02 -3.26
N ALA A 129 -3.81 12.00 -2.51
CA ALA A 129 -3.48 13.41 -2.70
C ALA A 129 -2.00 13.70 -2.48
N VAL A 130 -1.39 13.17 -1.41
CA VAL A 130 0.04 13.27 -1.16
C VAL A 130 0.84 12.63 -2.30
N LEU A 131 0.45 11.45 -2.78
CA LEU A 131 1.10 10.83 -3.94
C LEU A 131 1.06 11.73 -5.18
N ALA A 132 -0.07 12.37 -5.44
CA ALA A 132 -0.22 13.25 -6.59
C ALA A 132 0.60 14.53 -6.46
N SER A 133 0.72 15.12 -5.27
CA SER A 133 1.58 16.30 -5.06
C SER A 133 3.07 15.95 -5.19
N LEU A 134 3.44 14.71 -4.88
CA LEU A 134 4.80 14.19 -5.09
C LEU A 134 5.05 13.73 -6.54
N SER A 135 4.01 13.61 -7.37
CA SER A 135 4.05 13.06 -8.73
C SER A 135 3.42 14.02 -9.75
N SER A 136 3.61 15.33 -9.62
CA SER A 136 2.92 16.34 -10.45
C SER A 136 3.06 16.12 -11.97
N ASP A 137 4.11 15.43 -12.40
CA ASP A 137 4.42 15.03 -13.78
C ASP A 137 3.79 13.68 -14.20
N ARG A 138 3.24 12.90 -13.28
CA ARG A 138 2.69 11.54 -13.51
C ARG A 138 1.24 11.35 -13.07
N ILE A 139 0.47 12.43 -12.97
CA ILE A 139 -0.97 12.38 -12.62
C ILE A 139 -1.75 11.45 -13.55
N GLU A 140 -1.44 11.41 -14.84
CA GLU A 140 -2.11 10.51 -15.81
C GLU A 140 -1.95 9.03 -15.43
N VAL A 141 -0.79 8.63 -14.91
CA VAL A 141 -0.54 7.26 -14.44
C VAL A 141 -1.42 6.94 -13.23
N LEU A 142 -1.54 7.89 -12.29
CA LEU A 142 -2.41 7.74 -11.12
C LEU A 142 -3.88 7.60 -11.52
N LEU A 143 -4.35 8.45 -12.45
CA LEU A 143 -5.72 8.40 -12.96
C LEU A 143 -6.00 7.08 -13.72
N LYS A 144 -5.01 6.55 -14.44
CA LYS A 144 -5.12 5.24 -15.09
C LYS A 144 -5.34 4.12 -14.08
N ILE A 145 -4.55 4.09 -12.99
CA ILE A 145 -4.70 3.10 -11.91
C ILE A 145 -6.10 3.19 -11.28
N VAL A 146 -6.59 4.40 -11.00
CA VAL A 146 -7.93 4.62 -10.42
C VAL A 146 -9.02 4.13 -11.36
N ARG A 147 -8.89 4.37 -12.67
CA ARG A 147 -9.84 3.87 -13.67
C ARG A 147 -9.89 2.35 -13.71
N GLU A 148 -8.75 1.68 -13.60
CA GLU A 148 -8.69 0.21 -13.53
C GLU A 148 -9.40 -0.31 -12.28
N VAL A 149 -9.23 0.35 -11.13
CA VAL A 149 -9.94 0.00 -9.88
C VAL A 149 -11.44 0.25 -9.98
N GLU A 150 -11.86 1.39 -10.54
CA GLU A 150 -13.27 1.73 -10.75
C GLU A 150 -13.99 0.62 -11.55
N HIS A 151 -13.36 0.16 -12.64
CA HIS A 151 -13.88 -0.95 -13.43
C HIS A 151 -13.88 -2.28 -12.65
N LYS A 152 -12.77 -2.63 -11.99
CA LYS A 152 -12.63 -3.88 -11.24
C LYS A 152 -13.64 -3.99 -10.09
N GLN A 153 -13.90 -2.89 -9.38
CA GLN A 153 -14.79 -2.84 -8.22
C GLN A 153 -16.20 -2.33 -8.55
N ARG A 154 -16.52 -2.08 -9.81
CA ARG A 154 -17.83 -1.53 -10.26
C ARG A 154 -18.24 -0.26 -9.50
N SER A 155 -17.26 0.56 -9.13
CA SER A 155 -17.45 1.73 -8.27
C SER A 155 -17.55 3.01 -9.10
N PHE A 156 -18.57 3.08 -9.94
CA PHE A 156 -18.74 4.17 -10.91
C PHE A 156 -18.80 5.55 -10.23
N GLY A 157 -18.07 6.51 -10.79
CA GLY A 157 -17.89 7.86 -10.25
C GLY A 157 -16.64 8.01 -9.39
N LEU A 158 -15.91 6.93 -9.11
CA LEU A 158 -14.64 6.98 -8.36
C LEU A 158 -13.60 7.86 -9.07
N LEU A 159 -13.43 7.67 -10.38
CA LEU A 159 -12.45 8.45 -11.16
C LEU A 159 -12.76 9.95 -11.10
N ASN A 160 -14.04 10.31 -11.19
CA ASN A 160 -14.48 11.69 -11.08
C ASN A 160 -14.22 12.24 -9.68
N ALA A 161 -14.53 11.47 -8.62
CA ALA A 161 -14.28 11.88 -7.23
C ALA A 161 -12.78 12.14 -6.98
N VAL A 162 -11.91 11.24 -7.44
CA VAL A 162 -10.45 11.43 -7.34
C VAL A 162 -10.01 12.65 -8.13
N THR A 163 -10.48 12.82 -9.38
CA THR A 163 -10.09 13.94 -10.24
C THR A 163 -10.43 15.29 -9.59
N VAL A 164 -11.63 15.42 -9.00
CA VAL A 164 -12.03 16.64 -8.28
C VAL A 164 -11.06 16.94 -7.12
N ILE A 165 -10.72 15.93 -6.31
CA ILE A 165 -9.81 16.09 -5.17
C ILE A 165 -8.41 16.50 -5.64
N LEU A 166 -7.89 15.87 -6.70
CA LEU A 166 -6.57 16.20 -7.25
C LEU A 166 -6.53 17.63 -7.80
N VAL A 167 -7.55 18.05 -8.53
CA VAL A 167 -7.66 19.42 -9.07
C VAL A 167 -7.73 20.45 -7.94
N SER A 168 -8.52 20.20 -6.88
CA SER A 168 -8.59 21.10 -5.72
C SER A 168 -7.23 21.27 -5.02
N ILE A 169 -6.39 20.24 -5.00
CA ILE A 169 -5.10 20.27 -4.31
C ILE A 169 -4.01 20.91 -5.17
N LEU A 170 -3.97 20.64 -6.48
CA LEU A 170 -3.04 21.30 -7.40
C LEU A 170 -3.29 22.81 -7.49
N VAL A 171 -4.55 23.24 -7.49
CA VAL A 171 -4.90 24.68 -7.50
C VAL A 171 -4.50 25.37 -6.20
N CYS A 172 -4.54 24.69 -5.05
CA CYS A 172 -4.12 25.26 -3.76
C CYS A 172 -2.59 25.28 -3.55
N TYR A 173 -1.82 24.43 -4.25
CA TYR A 173 -0.34 24.35 -4.13
C TYR A 173 0.43 25.12 -5.22
N GLN A 174 -0.26 25.77 -6.17
CA GLN A 174 0.33 26.63 -7.21
C GLN A 174 0.21 28.14 -6.90
N VAL A 175 -0.14 28.52 -5.66
CA VAL A 175 -0.17 29.90 -5.15
C VAL A 175 0.85 30.03 -4.01
#